data_AF-A0A8J3TE11-F1
#
_entry.id   AF-A0A8J3TE11-F1
#
_cell.length_a   1.000
_cell.length_b   1.000
_cell.length_c   1.000
_cell.angle_alpha   90.00
_cell.angle_beta   90.00
_cell.angle_gamma   90.00
#
_symmetry.space_group_name_H-M   'P 1'
#
loop_
_entity.id
_entity.type
_entity.pdbx_description
1 polymer ?
#
loop_
_entity_poly.entity_id
_entity_poly.type
_entity_poly.pdbx_seq_one_letter_code
_entity_poly.pdbx_strand_id
1 'polypeptide(L)'
;MADTLFIQRMIPHHTQALEMTALLPGRTANPELTMLAKRIEVSQREEITRMQRWLGDRNVAADPHASHGGHDKPMPGMLTDEELGQLKQARDAEFDRLFLTFMIRHHQGALAMVEELYATGGGLEPASDQLAREVNADQSVEIQRMQELQAGMH
;
A
#
# COMPACT_ATOMS: atom_id res chain seq x y z
N MET A 1 -3.05 21.42 3.32
CA MET A 1 -1.93 20.81 4.07
C MET A 1 -2.19 19.32 4.30
N ALA A 2 -3.38 18.92 4.78
CA ALA A 2 -3.75 17.51 4.92
C ALA A 2 -3.62 16.70 3.61
N ASP A 3 -4.11 17.23 2.48
CA ASP A 3 -4.00 16.55 1.17
C ASP A 3 -2.55 16.30 0.75
N THR A 4 -1.71 17.32 0.93
CA THR A 4 -0.27 17.23 0.62
C THR A 4 0.41 16.19 1.47
N LEU A 5 0.14 16.18 2.78
CA LEU A 5 0.71 15.20 3.71
C LEU A 5 0.24 13.78 3.37
N PHE A 6 -1.05 13.59 3.10
CA PHE A 6 -1.61 12.32 2.68
C PHE A 6 -0.91 11.79 1.42
N ILE A 7 -0.78 12.62 0.39
CA ILE A 7 -0.15 12.22 -0.88
C ILE A 7 1.34 11.94 -0.73
N GLN A 8 2.08 12.78 0.01
CA GLN A 8 3.50 12.55 0.29
C GLN A 8 3.75 11.25 1.06
N ARG A 9 2.83 10.85 1.95
CA ARG A 9 2.92 9.63 2.75
C ARG A 9 2.40 8.39 2.02
N MET A 10 1.38 8.52 1.18
CA MET A 10 0.82 7.38 0.45
C MET A 10 1.76 6.88 -0.65
N ILE A 11 2.63 7.73 -1.22
CA ILE A 11 3.65 7.30 -2.19
C ILE A 11 4.61 6.23 -1.61
N PRO A 12 5.32 6.46 -0.47
CA PRO A 12 6.18 5.44 0.10
C PRO A 12 5.41 4.23 0.63
N HIS A 13 4.17 4.41 1.09
CA HIS A 13 3.28 3.30 1.46
C HIS A 13 3.06 2.36 0.27
N HIS A 14 2.59 2.90 -0.85
CA HIS A 14 2.44 2.14 -2.11
C HIS A 14 3.75 1.54 -2.61
N THR A 15 4.87 2.24 -2.42
CA THR A 15 6.19 1.75 -2.84
C THR A 15 6.58 0.49 -2.07
N GLN A 16 6.23 0.35 -0.78
CA GLN A 16 6.48 -0.87 -0.02
C GLN A 16 5.60 -2.04 -0.51
N ALA A 17 4.35 -1.78 -0.90
CA ALA A 17 3.52 -2.81 -1.55
C ALA A 17 4.17 -3.34 -2.84
N LEU A 18 4.77 -2.46 -3.66
CA LEU A 18 5.53 -2.87 -4.85
C LEU A 18 6.79 -3.68 -4.51
N GLU A 19 7.47 -3.36 -3.41
CA GLU A 19 8.60 -4.18 -2.93
C GLU A 19 8.13 -5.59 -2.55
N MET A 20 7.00 -5.70 -1.84
CA MET A 20 6.43 -6.98 -1.44
C MET A 20 6.01 -7.81 -2.66
N THR A 21 5.33 -7.22 -3.64
CA THR A 21 4.88 -7.96 -4.85
C THR A 21 6.06 -8.44 -5.70
N ALA A 22 7.16 -7.68 -5.72
CA ALA A 22 8.39 -8.07 -6.42
C ALA A 22 9.08 -9.32 -5.83
N LEU A 23 8.70 -9.77 -4.63
CA LEU A 23 9.28 -10.96 -4.00
C LEU A 23 8.70 -12.28 -4.53
N LEU A 24 7.51 -12.26 -5.14
CA LEU A 24 6.80 -13.48 -5.56
C LEU A 24 7.59 -14.42 -6.48
N PRO A 25 8.31 -13.93 -7.51
CA PRO A 25 9.04 -14.82 -8.42
C PRO A 25 10.02 -15.73 -7.67
N GLY A 26 9.86 -17.04 -7.85
CA GLY A 26 10.69 -18.05 -7.19
C GLY A 26 10.41 -18.27 -5.70
N ARG A 27 9.35 -17.66 -5.14
CA ARG A 27 8.94 -17.88 -3.75
C ARG A 27 7.58 -18.55 -3.59
N THR A 28 6.75 -18.53 -4.61
CA THR A 28 5.44 -19.19 -4.60
C THR A 28 5.15 -19.88 -5.93
N ALA A 29 4.42 -20.98 -5.87
CA ALA A 29 3.81 -21.64 -7.02
C ALA A 29 2.31 -21.37 -7.14
N ASN A 30 1.74 -20.54 -6.26
CA ASN A 30 0.31 -20.26 -6.20
C ASN A 30 -0.11 -19.29 -7.33
N PRO A 31 -0.89 -19.77 -8.33
CA PRO A 31 -1.26 -18.95 -9.47
C PRO A 31 -2.26 -17.85 -9.09
N GLU A 32 -3.12 -18.07 -8.10
CA GLU A 32 -4.08 -17.06 -7.66
C GLU A 32 -3.38 -15.92 -6.92
N LEU A 33 -2.41 -16.24 -6.07
CA LEU A 33 -1.58 -15.23 -5.39
C LEU A 33 -0.76 -14.42 -6.40
N THR A 34 -0.16 -15.10 -7.39
CA THR A 34 0.60 -14.44 -8.46
C THR A 34 -0.27 -13.49 -9.27
N MET A 35 -1.50 -13.89 -9.60
CA MET A 35 -2.45 -13.03 -10.32
C MET A 35 -2.87 -11.82 -9.49
N LEU A 36 -3.16 -12.02 -8.20
CA LEU A 36 -3.50 -10.94 -7.29
C LEU A 36 -2.36 -9.92 -7.16
N ALA A 37 -1.13 -10.38 -6.90
CA ALA A 37 0.02 -9.50 -6.75
C ALA A 37 0.29 -8.68 -8.01
N LYS A 38 0.07 -9.24 -9.21
CA LYS A 38 0.16 -8.48 -10.47
C LYS A 38 -0.90 -7.39 -10.58
N ARG A 39 -2.12 -7.64 -10.11
CA ARG A 39 -3.18 -6.61 -10.08
C ARG A 39 -2.82 -5.47 -9.14
N ILE A 40 -2.37 -5.81 -7.93
CA ILE A 40 -1.86 -4.85 -6.93
C ILE A 40 -0.70 -4.05 -7.52
N GLU A 41 0.27 -4.68 -8.19
CA GLU A 41 1.40 -3.97 -8.80
C GLU A 41 0.92 -2.92 -9.81
N VAL A 42 -0.04 -3.26 -10.67
CA VAL A 42 -0.55 -2.36 -11.70
C VAL A 42 -1.31 -1.18 -11.06
N SER A 43 -2.27 -1.45 -10.16
CA SER A 43 -3.07 -0.40 -9.50
C SER A 43 -2.18 0.56 -8.71
N GLN A 44 -1.26 0.03 -7.91
CA GLN A 44 -0.38 0.83 -7.05
C GLN A 44 0.60 1.70 -7.86
N ARG A 45 1.11 1.21 -9.01
CA ARG A 45 1.95 2.03 -9.92
C ARG A 45 1.17 3.18 -10.55
N GLU A 46 -0.07 2.94 -10.95
CA GLU A 46 -0.94 3.98 -11.52
C GLU A 46 -1.28 5.04 -10.48
N GLU A 47 -1.58 4.64 -9.25
CA GLU A 47 -1.80 5.53 -8.10
C GLU A 47 -0.57 6.36 -7.76
N ILE A 48 0.62 5.77 -7.69
CA ILE A 48 1.87 6.51 -7.50
C ILE A 48 2.06 7.56 -8.60
N THR A 49 1.80 7.21 -9.85
CA THR A 49 1.93 8.15 -10.98
C THR A 49 0.97 9.34 -10.85
N ARG A 50 -0.27 9.08 -10.43
CA ARG A 50 -1.27 10.13 -10.16
C ARG A 50 -0.85 11.04 -9.01
N MET A 51 -0.36 10.46 -7.92
CA MET A 51 0.15 11.19 -6.75
C MET A 51 1.35 12.08 -7.08
N GLN A 52 2.32 11.55 -7.82
CA GLN A 52 3.48 12.30 -8.27
C GLN A 52 3.09 13.48 -9.18
N ARG A 53 2.12 13.26 -10.09
CA ARG A 53 1.56 14.35 -10.92
C ARG A 53 0.89 15.41 -10.06
N TRP A 54 0.06 14.99 -9.09
CA TRP A 54 -0.64 15.92 -8.20
C TRP A 54 0.33 16.83 -7.42
N LEU A 55 1.46 16.28 -6.97
CA LEU A 55 2.54 17.03 -6.32
C LEU A 55 3.24 17.98 -7.29
N GLY A 56 3.57 17.49 -8.50
CA GLY A 56 4.20 18.26 -9.56
C GLY A 56 3.39 19.49 -10.00
N ASP A 57 2.07 19.33 -10.19
CA ASP A 57 1.16 20.41 -10.56
C ASP A 57 1.11 21.55 -9.51
N ARG A 58 1.50 21.24 -8.27
CA ARG A 58 1.54 22.19 -7.14
C ARG A 58 2.95 22.69 -6.81
N ASN A 59 3.96 22.26 -7.56
CA ASN A 59 5.38 22.51 -7.25
C ASN A 59 5.76 22.09 -5.82
N VAL A 60 5.15 21.03 -5.31
CA VAL A 60 5.49 20.45 -4.01
C VAL A 60 6.41 19.27 -4.26
N ALA A 61 7.54 19.23 -3.57
CA ALA A 61 8.44 18.07 -3.64
C ALA A 61 7.78 16.86 -2.98
N ALA A 62 8.05 15.66 -3.51
CA ALA A 62 7.87 14.46 -2.71
C ALA A 62 8.73 14.60 -1.45
N ASP A 63 8.19 14.19 -0.29
CA ASP A 63 8.95 14.25 0.94
C ASP A 63 9.91 13.05 1.02
N PRO A 64 11.24 13.27 0.93
CA PRO A 64 12.20 12.17 1.02
C PRO A 64 12.27 11.55 2.42
N HIS A 65 11.71 12.22 3.44
CA HIS A 65 11.72 11.77 4.83
C HIS A 65 10.41 11.07 5.26
N ALA A 66 9.36 11.07 4.43
CA ALA A 66 8.10 10.39 4.73
C ALA A 66 8.26 8.87 4.94
N SER A 67 9.36 8.27 4.45
CA SER A 67 9.69 6.85 4.61
C SER A 67 10.60 6.55 5.82
N HIS A 68 11.22 7.55 6.44
CA HIS A 68 12.28 7.37 7.44
C HIS A 68 12.05 8.21 8.70
N GLY A 69 11.05 7.83 9.51
CA GLY A 69 11.02 7.96 10.98
C GLY A 69 11.56 9.22 11.67
N GLY A 70 11.63 10.37 11.00
CA GLY A 70 12.06 11.64 11.57
C GLY A 70 10.83 12.42 12.02
N HIS A 71 10.63 12.54 13.33
CA HIS A 71 9.54 13.27 13.99
C HIS A 71 8.08 12.90 13.64
N ASP A 72 7.83 12.18 12.55
CA ASP A 72 6.52 11.73 12.12
C ASP A 72 6.17 10.35 12.67
N LYS A 73 4.91 10.18 13.08
CA LYS A 73 4.37 8.89 13.53
C LYS A 73 4.55 7.84 12.43
N PRO A 74 4.87 6.57 12.75
CA PRO A 74 4.90 5.48 11.78
C PRO A 74 3.61 5.44 10.96
N MET A 75 3.72 5.25 9.64
CA MET A 75 2.54 5.06 8.80
C MET A 75 1.87 3.73 9.15
N PRO A 76 0.54 3.70 9.33
CA PRO A 76 -0.16 2.48 9.70
C PRO A 76 0.01 1.41 8.61
N GLY A 77 0.12 0.15 9.02
CA GLY A 77 0.18 -1.01 8.12
C GLY A 77 1.55 -1.31 7.50
N MET A 78 2.48 -0.34 7.47
CA MET A 78 3.85 -0.56 6.96
C MET A 78 4.52 -1.73 7.68
N LEU A 79 5.23 -2.57 6.92
CA LEU A 79 6.12 -3.58 7.45
C LEU A 79 7.37 -2.93 8.01
N THR A 80 7.85 -3.45 9.13
CA THR A 80 9.19 -3.16 9.64
C THR A 80 10.26 -3.85 8.79
N ASP A 81 11.51 -3.43 8.94
CA ASP A 81 12.66 -4.10 8.29
C ASP A 81 12.76 -5.59 8.69
N GLU A 82 12.38 -5.92 9.92
CA GLU A 82 12.35 -7.29 10.41
C GLU A 82 11.28 -8.12 9.70
N GLU A 83 10.05 -7.61 9.59
CA GLU A 83 8.94 -8.31 8.92
C GLU A 83 9.19 -8.46 7.42
N LEU A 84 9.75 -7.44 6.79
CA LEU A 84 10.17 -7.51 5.40
C LEU A 84 11.32 -8.52 5.22
N GLY A 85 12.24 -8.60 6.19
CA GLY A 85 13.29 -9.60 6.26
C GLY A 85 12.74 -11.03 6.39
N GLN A 86 11.71 -11.23 7.20
CA GLN A 86 11.00 -12.50 7.34
C GLN A 86 10.33 -12.90 6.02
N LEU A 87 9.60 -11.97 5.38
CA LEU A 87 8.95 -12.21 4.09
C LEU A 87 9.97 -12.56 2.97
N LYS A 88 11.13 -11.88 2.95
CA LYS A 88 12.22 -12.15 1.99
C LYS A 88 12.79 -13.56 2.12
N GLN A 89 12.82 -14.11 3.34
CA GLN A 89 13.36 -15.43 3.66
C GLN A 89 12.35 -16.56 3.43
N ALA A 90 11.06 -16.28 3.65
CA ALA A 90 9.99 -17.27 3.49
C ALA A 90 9.87 -17.81 2.05
N ARG A 91 9.40 -19.05 1.94
CA ARG A 91 9.14 -19.76 0.67
C ARG A 91 7.83 -20.55 0.75
N ASP A 92 7.30 -20.87 -0.42
CA ASP A 92 6.14 -21.74 -0.62
C ASP A 92 4.96 -21.32 0.28
N ALA A 93 4.32 -22.26 0.97
CA ALA A 93 3.15 -21.99 1.81
C ALA A 93 3.42 -20.96 2.92
N GLU A 94 4.64 -20.90 3.45
CA GLU A 94 5.00 -19.89 4.45
C GLU A 94 5.04 -18.49 3.83
N PHE A 95 5.62 -18.37 2.63
CA PHE A 95 5.62 -17.10 1.90
C PHE A 95 4.20 -16.64 1.59
N ASP A 96 3.34 -17.53 1.08
CA ASP A 96 1.96 -17.21 0.77
C ASP A 96 1.21 -16.67 2.00
N ARG A 97 1.37 -17.34 3.14
CA ARG A 97 0.73 -16.95 4.40
C ARG A 97 1.21 -15.59 4.88
N LEU A 98 2.53 -15.37 4.88
CA LEU A 98 3.12 -14.11 5.33
C LEU A 98 2.77 -12.96 4.39
N PHE A 99 2.85 -13.19 3.07
CA PHE A 99 2.47 -12.18 2.08
C PHE A 99 1.03 -11.73 2.28
N LEU A 100 0.07 -12.67 2.36
CA LEU A 100 -1.34 -12.32 2.56
C LEU A 100 -1.56 -11.61 3.89
N THR A 101 -0.98 -12.11 4.97
CA THR A 101 -1.10 -11.50 6.31
C THR A 101 -0.60 -10.05 6.30
N PHE A 102 0.60 -9.83 5.75
CA PHE A 102 1.23 -8.53 5.74
C PHE A 102 0.56 -7.58 4.75
N MET A 103 0.18 -8.04 3.57
CA MET A 103 -0.46 -7.19 2.57
C MET A 103 -1.89 -6.79 3.00
N ILE A 104 -2.64 -7.66 3.68
CA ILE A 104 -3.93 -7.28 4.30
C ILE A 104 -3.72 -6.15 5.31
N ARG A 105 -2.75 -6.30 6.23
CA ARG A 105 -2.46 -5.29 7.24
C ARG A 105 -1.97 -3.98 6.61
N HIS A 106 -1.15 -4.08 5.58
CA HIS A 106 -0.65 -2.95 4.82
C HIS A 106 -1.82 -2.16 4.22
N HIS A 107 -2.74 -2.84 3.54
CA HIS A 107 -3.92 -2.22 2.94
C HIS A 107 -4.87 -1.60 3.97
N GLN A 108 -5.08 -2.26 5.10
CA GLN A 108 -5.83 -1.67 6.22
C GLN A 108 -5.20 -0.37 6.71
N GLY A 109 -3.87 -0.26 6.64
CA GLY A 109 -3.14 0.97 6.89
C GLY A 109 -3.48 2.09 5.91
N ALA A 110 -3.56 1.80 4.61
CA ALA A 110 -3.96 2.79 3.61
C ALA A 110 -5.40 3.30 3.85
N LEU A 111 -6.33 2.41 4.22
CA LEU A 111 -7.69 2.81 4.59
C LEU A 111 -7.70 3.74 5.80
N ALA A 112 -6.91 3.44 6.84
CA ALA A 112 -6.77 4.31 8.01
C ALA A 112 -6.18 5.70 7.65
N MET A 113 -5.26 5.77 6.69
CA MET A 113 -4.72 7.04 6.18
C MET A 113 -5.77 7.85 5.42
N VAL A 114 -6.66 7.18 4.68
CA VAL A 114 -7.81 7.84 4.02
C VAL A 114 -8.80 8.38 5.07
N GLU A 115 -9.08 7.61 6.12
CA GLU A 115 -9.90 8.09 7.24
C GLU A 115 -9.28 9.33 7.92
N GLU A 116 -7.97 9.30 8.17
CA GLU A 116 -7.23 10.43 8.76
C GLU A 116 -7.27 11.67 7.86
N LEU A 117 -7.14 11.52 6.54
CA LEU A 117 -7.26 12.61 5.59
C LEU A 117 -8.59 13.36 5.78
N TYR A 118 -9.70 12.65 5.80
CA TYR A 118 -11.02 13.27 5.96
C TYR A 118 -11.23 13.83 7.37
N ALA A 119 -10.78 13.11 8.40
CA ALA A 119 -10.90 13.54 9.80
C ALA A 119 -10.12 14.83 10.09
N THR A 120 -9.05 15.10 9.34
CA THR A 120 -8.22 16.31 9.47
C THR A 120 -8.61 17.42 8.50
N GLY A 121 -9.75 17.29 7.81
CA GLY A 121 -10.29 18.31 6.91
C GLY A 121 -9.61 18.36 5.54
N GLY A 122 -8.95 17.29 5.11
CA GLY A 122 -8.52 17.08 3.73
C GLY A 122 -9.63 16.47 2.86
N GLY A 123 -9.31 16.17 1.61
CA GLY A 123 -10.29 15.71 0.62
C GLY A 123 -11.26 16.81 0.18
N LEU A 124 -10.88 18.08 0.32
CA LEU A 124 -11.70 19.21 -0.14
C LEU A 124 -11.46 19.54 -1.62
N GLU A 125 -10.29 19.16 -2.12
CA GLU A 125 -9.95 19.33 -3.52
C GLU A 125 -10.48 18.13 -4.33
N PRO A 126 -11.17 18.34 -5.47
CA PRO A 126 -11.75 17.24 -6.23
C PRO A 126 -10.76 16.13 -6.61
N ALA A 127 -9.50 16.48 -6.94
CA ALA A 127 -8.52 15.48 -7.34
C ALA A 127 -7.99 14.64 -6.14
N SER A 128 -7.84 15.23 -4.95
CA SER A 128 -7.41 14.49 -3.76
C SER A 128 -8.54 13.63 -3.19
N ASP A 129 -9.78 14.14 -3.18
CA ASP A 129 -10.99 13.37 -2.81
C ASP A 129 -11.17 12.17 -3.74
N GLN A 130 -11.07 12.38 -5.06
CA GLN A 130 -11.18 11.30 -6.04
C GLN A 130 -10.13 10.22 -5.79
N LEU A 131 -8.85 10.61 -5.65
CA LEU A 131 -7.77 9.67 -5.38
C LEU A 131 -8.02 8.88 -4.08
N ALA A 132 -8.42 9.56 -3.00
CA ALA A 132 -8.67 8.91 -1.71
C ALA A 132 -9.84 7.92 -1.77
N ARG A 133 -10.91 8.24 -2.52
CA ARG A 133 -12.04 7.31 -2.75
C ARG A 133 -11.63 6.09 -3.56
N GLU A 134 -10.81 6.28 -4.60
CA GLU A 134 -10.29 5.20 -5.44
C GLU A 134 -9.41 4.25 -4.62
N VAL A 135 -8.44 4.79 -3.87
CA VAL A 135 -7.61 4.00 -2.93
C VAL A 135 -8.48 3.21 -1.96
N ASN A 136 -9.48 3.85 -1.35
CA ASN A 136 -10.36 3.18 -0.41
C ASN A 136 -11.16 2.04 -1.05
N ALA A 137 -11.70 2.26 -2.26
CA ALA A 137 -12.47 1.26 -2.98
C ALA A 137 -11.62 0.08 -3.43
N ASP A 138 -10.50 0.35 -4.11
CA ASP A 138 -9.62 -0.67 -4.68
C ASP A 138 -9.01 -1.52 -3.57
N GLN A 139 -8.47 -0.89 -2.52
CA GLN A 139 -7.82 -1.64 -1.44
C GLN A 139 -8.82 -2.43 -0.58
N SER A 140 -10.08 -1.98 -0.46
CA SER A 140 -11.12 -2.77 0.20
C SER A 140 -11.44 -4.06 -0.56
N VAL A 141 -11.49 -4.00 -1.89
CA VAL A 141 -11.70 -5.19 -2.75
C VAL A 141 -10.48 -6.11 -2.69
N GLU A 142 -9.27 -5.56 -2.72
CA GLU A 142 -8.04 -6.35 -2.61
C GLU A 142 -7.92 -7.05 -1.24
N ILE A 143 -8.32 -6.39 -0.14
CA ILE A 143 -8.41 -7.02 1.19
C ILE A 143 -9.35 -8.22 1.17
N GLN A 144 -10.56 -8.06 0.63
CA GLN A 144 -11.54 -9.14 0.56
C GLN A 144 -10.97 -10.34 -0.22
N ARG A 145 -10.34 -10.08 -1.37
CA ARG A 145 -9.72 -11.13 -2.18
C ARG A 145 -8.58 -11.82 -1.44
N MET A 146 -7.75 -11.08 -0.72
CA MET A 146 -6.68 -11.67 0.09
C MET A 146 -7.22 -12.55 1.22
N GLN A 147 -8.30 -12.12 1.88
CA GLN A 147 -8.95 -12.89 2.95
C GLN A 147 -9.56 -14.18 2.42
N GLU A 148 -10.17 -14.16 1.22
CA GLU A 148 -10.65 -15.36 0.55
C GLU A 148 -9.51 -16.36 0.29
N LEU A 149 -8.40 -15.88 -0.28
CA LEU A 149 -7.22 -16.73 -0.53
C LEU A 149 -6.65 -17.28 0.77
N GLN A 150 -6.56 -16.46 1.81
CA GLN A 150 -6.04 -16.87 3.11
C GLN A 150 -6.93 -17.94 3.78
N ALA A 151 -8.25 -17.80 3.69
CA ALA A 151 -9.20 -18.77 4.23
C ALA A 151 -9.19 -20.11 3.46
N GLY A 152 -8.81 -20.09 2.19
CA GLY A 152 -8.65 -21.28 1.34
C GLY A 152 -7.32 -22.04 1.52
N MET A 153 -6.39 -21.54 2.35
CA MET A 153 -5.14 -22.23 2.63
C MET A 153 -5.41 -23.42 3.57
N HIS A 154 -5.15 -24.64 3.08
CA HIS A 154 -5.23 -25.90 3.85
C HIS A 154 -3.84 -26.46 4.14
#